data_AF-A0A958A934-F1
#
_entry.id   AF-A0A958A934-F1
#
_cell.length_a   1.000
_cell.length_b   1.000
_cell.length_c   1.000
_cell.angle_alpha   90.00
_cell.angle_beta   90.00
_cell.angle_gamma   90.00
#
_symmetry.space_group_name_H-M   'P 1'
#
loop_
_entity.id
_entity.type
_entity.pdbx_description
1 polymer ?
#
loop_
_entity_poly.entity_id
_entity_poly.type
_entity_poly.pdbx_seq_one_letter_code
_entity_poly.pdbx_strand_id
1 'polypeptide(L)' 'MNRTETLEWIELILGSLDDSEMMAIINESQGQFDGEFFETIDSEMERYKAEHDHQAAQDLNRIARAIASVKQNRTENL' A
#
# COMPACT_ATOMS: atom_id res chain seq x y z
N MET A 1 -0.90 -9.89 6.28
CA MET A 1 -1.70 -9.09 7.24
C MET A 1 -3.14 -9.47 7.06
N ASN A 2 -3.96 -9.46 8.11
CA ASN A 2 -5.40 -9.61 7.91
C ASN A 2 -6.03 -8.33 7.35
N ARG A 3 -7.29 -8.39 6.90
CA ARG A 3 -8.03 -7.24 6.38
C ARG A 3 -8.01 -6.02 7.32
N THR A 4 -8.28 -6.19 8.60
CA THR A 4 -8.33 -5.07 9.57
C THR A 4 -6.96 -4.39 9.69
N GLU A 5 -5.90 -5.18 9.86
CA GLU A 5 -4.52 -4.67 9.92
C GLU A 5 -4.15 -3.93 8.63
N THR A 6 -4.62 -4.42 7.48
CA THR A 6 -4.36 -3.78 6.18
C THR A 6 -5.07 -2.43 6.07
N LEU A 7 -6.31 -2.31 6.57
CA LEU A 7 -7.04 -1.04 6.58
C LEU A 7 -6.36 0.00 7.49
N GLU A 8 -5.99 -0.39 8.70
CA GLU A 8 -5.26 0.48 9.63
C GLU A 8 -3.92 0.94 9.03
N TRP A 9 -3.23 0.04 8.33
CA TRP A 9 -1.99 0.35 7.64
C TRP A 9 -2.18 1.30 6.45
N ILE A 10 -3.26 1.14 5.68
CA ILE A 10 -3.62 2.07 4.60
C ILE A 10 -3.85 3.47 5.18
N GLU A 11 -4.62 3.58 6.27
CA GLU A 11 -4.86 4.86 6.94
C GLU A 11 -3.56 5.51 7.43
N LEU A 12 -2.66 4.72 8.02
CA LEU A 12 -1.34 5.19 8.47
C LEU A 12 -0.52 5.75 7.31
N ILE A 13 -0.47 5.05 6.18
CA ILE A 13 0.31 5.48 5.02
C ILE A 13 -0.31 6.67 4.30
N LEU A 14 -1.64 6.71 4.17
CA LEU A 14 -2.33 7.86 3.57
C LEU A 14 -2.23 9.10 4.45
N GLY A 15 -2.05 8.91 5.76
CA GLY A 15 -1.76 9.97 6.73
C GLY A 15 -0.29 10.39 6.79
N SER A 16 0.63 9.71 6.08
CA SER A 16 2.04 10.08 6.08
C SER A 16 2.27 11.45 5.41
N LEU A 17 3.18 12.22 5.98
CA LEU A 17 3.38 13.62 5.58
C LEU A 17 4.22 13.77 4.31
N ASP A 18 5.06 12.78 4.01
CA ASP A 18 5.94 12.78 2.86
C ASP A 18 6.31 11.37 2.36
N ASP A 19 6.93 11.35 1.18
CA ASP A 19 7.38 10.14 0.48
C ASP A 19 8.41 9.33 1.28
N SER A 20 9.21 9.97 2.14
CA SER A 20 10.23 9.29 2.94
C SER A 20 9.58 8.49 4.06
N GLU A 21 8.59 9.07 4.73
CA GLU A 21 7.80 8.40 5.77
C GLU A 21 6.99 7.24 5.18
N MET A 22 6.33 7.45 4.03
CA MET A 22 5.65 6.39 3.29
C MET A 22 6.59 5.22 3.00
N MET A 23 7.79 5.50 2.48
CA MET A 23 8.76 4.46 2.15
C MET A 23 9.33 3.76 3.39
N ALA A 24 9.46 4.45 4.52
CA ALA A 24 9.87 3.83 5.78
C ALA A 24 8.84 2.79 6.25
N ILE A 25 7.55 3.17 6.26
CA ILE A 25 6.45 2.26 6.62
C ILE A 25 6.40 1.05 5.68
N ILE A 26 6.53 1.27 4.37
CA ILE A 26 6.58 0.18 3.38
C ILE A 26 7.74 -0.78 3.67
N ASN A 27 8.92 -0.26 4.00
CA ASN A 27 10.10 -1.08 4.31
C ASN A 27 9.93 -1.89 5.61
N GLU A 28 9.31 -1.32 6.63
CA GLU A 28 9.04 -2.01 7.89
C GLU A 28 8.02 -3.15 7.74
N SER A 29 7.03 -2.99 6.84
CA SER A 29 5.95 -3.96 6.63
C SER A 29 6.19 -5.01 5.53
N GLN A 30 7.35 -5.04 4.88
CA GLN A 30 7.59 -5.89 3.69
C GLN A 30 7.37 -7.38 3.89
N GLY A 31 7.67 -7.89 5.08
CA GLY A 31 7.46 -9.30 5.42
C GLY A 31 6.00 -9.70 5.58
N GLN A 32 5.08 -8.72 5.54
CA GLN A 32 3.68 -8.89 5.89
C GLN A 32 2.74 -8.76 4.68
N PHE A 33 3.27 -8.44 3.49
CA PHE A 33 2.53 -8.31 2.23
C PHE A 33 2.28 -9.66 1.56
N ASP A 34 1.20 -10.33 1.97
CA ASP A 34 0.68 -11.59 1.44
C ASP A 34 -0.51 -11.38 0.47
N GLY A 35 -1.17 -12.45 0.05
CA GLY A 35 -2.30 -12.38 -0.88
C GLY A 35 -3.49 -11.58 -0.33
N GLU A 36 -3.84 -11.79 0.94
CA GLU A 36 -4.97 -11.10 1.60
C GLU A 36 -4.75 -9.58 1.66
N PHE A 37 -3.49 -9.15 1.88
CA PHE A 37 -3.12 -7.74 1.81
C PHE A 37 -3.45 -7.14 0.44
N PHE A 38 -3.03 -7.78 -0.67
CA PHE A 38 -3.27 -7.24 -2.01
C PHE A 38 -4.75 -7.27 -2.40
N GLU A 39 -5.48 -8.32 -2.02
CA GLU A 39 -6.93 -8.38 -2.21
C GLU A 39 -7.65 -7.23 -1.48
N THR A 40 -7.18 -6.88 -0.29
CA THR A 40 -7.73 -5.75 0.48
C THR A 40 -7.42 -4.42 -0.20
N ILE A 41 -6.17 -4.21 -0.67
CA ILE A 41 -5.78 -2.98 -1.40
C ILE A 41 -6.62 -2.80 -2.68
N ASP A 42 -6.81 -3.86 -3.46
CA ASP A 42 -7.60 -3.81 -4.69
C ASP A 42 -9.08 -3.47 -4.38
N SER A 43 -9.64 -4.09 -3.35
CA SER A 43 -11.01 -3.81 -2.89
C SER A 43 -11.19 -2.35 -2.47
N GLU A 44 -10.26 -1.79 -1.69
CA GLU A 44 -10.33 -0.39 -1.26
C GLU A 44 -10.13 0.58 -2.44
N MET A 45 -9.27 0.23 -3.40
CA MET A 45 -9.11 1.05 -4.61
C MET A 45 -10.39 1.12 -5.44
N GLU A 46 -11.11 0.01 -5.60
CA GLU A 46 -12.41 -0.01 -6.27
C GLU A 46 -13.48 0.75 -5.48
N ARG A 47 -13.46 0.66 -4.13
CA ARG A 47 -14.34 1.44 -3.26
C ARG A 47 -14.14 2.94 -3.46
N TYR A 48 -12.91 3.45 -3.39
CA TYR A 48 -12.62 4.87 -3.59
C TYR A 48 -13.00 5.37 -4.98
N LYS A 49 -12.79 4.56 -6.03
CA LYS A 49 -13.27 4.88 -7.38
C LYS A 49 -14.80 5.01 -7.44
N ALA A 50 -15.52 4.09 -6.78
CA ALA A 50 -16.98 4.12 -6.73
C ALA A 50 -17.52 5.31 -5.91
N GLU A 51 -16.78 5.74 -4.89
CA GLU A 51 -17.11 6.91 -4.06
C GLU A 51 -16.70 8.25 -4.71
N HIS A 52 -16.14 8.23 -5.93
CA HIS A 52 -15.57 9.39 -6.62
C HIS A 52 -14.38 10.06 -5.90
N ASP A 53 -13.76 9.35 -4.95
CA ASP A 53 -12.51 9.77 -4.32
C ASP A 53 -11.32 9.34 -5.19
N HIS A 54 -11.15 10.07 -6.29
CA HIS A 54 -10.08 9.80 -7.24
C HIS A 54 -8.68 10.02 -6.66
N GLN A 55 -8.55 10.87 -5.63
CA GLN A 55 -7.27 11.15 -4.99
C GLN A 55 -6.82 9.95 -4.16
N ALA A 56 -7.68 9.45 -3.26
CA ALA A 56 -7.36 8.28 -2.45
C ALA A 56 -7.07 7.04 -3.31
N ALA A 57 -7.81 6.85 -4.42
CA ALA A 57 -7.55 5.77 -5.37
C ALA A 57 -6.18 5.90 -6.07
N GLN A 58 -5.76 7.13 -6.41
CA GLN A 58 -4.43 7.38 -6.99
C GLN A 58 -3.32 7.16 -5.97
N ASP A 59 -3.52 7.57 -4.73
CA ASP A 59 -2.54 7.39 -3.65
C ASP A 59 -2.34 5.89 -3.34
N LEU A 60 -3.43 5.11 -3.27
CA LEU A 60 -3.34 3.64 -3.18
C LEU A 60 -2.59 3.02 -4.36
N ASN A 61 -2.83 3.50 -5.59
CA ASN A 61 -2.10 3.00 -6.76
C ASN A 61 -0.61 3.31 -6.66
N ARG A 62 -0.27 4.52 -6.20
CA ARG A 62 1.12 4.95 -5.96
C ARG A 62 1.79 4.07 -4.92
N ILE A 63 1.11 3.75 -3.82
CA ILE A 63 1.60 2.86 -2.76
C ILE A 63 1.84 1.45 -3.31
N ALA A 64 0.88 0.89 -4.07
CA ALA A 64 1.04 -0.42 -4.68
C ALA A 64 2.25 -0.50 -5.63
N ARG A 65 2.51 0.56 -6.41
CA ARG A 65 3.71 0.68 -7.25
C ARG A 65 4.99 0.76 -6.44
N ALA A 66 5.00 1.51 -5.34
CA ALA A 66 6.14 1.60 -4.45
C ALA A 66 6.49 0.23 -3.87
N ILE A 67 5.51 -0.51 -3.36
CA ILE A 67 5.69 -1.89 -2.87
C ILE A 67 6.29 -2.79 -3.96
N ALA A 68 5.75 -2.73 -5.19
CA ALA A 68 6.24 -3.53 -6.31
C ALA A 68 7.70 -3.20 -6.65
N SER A 69 8.08 -1.92 -6.67
CA SER A 69 9.45 -1.47 -6.91
C SER A 69 10.41 -2.01 -5.85
N VAL A 70 10.03 -1.97 -4.56
CA VAL A 70 10.93 -2.49 -3.52
C VAL A 70 11.06 -4.01 -3.59
N LYS A 71 9.98 -4.73 -3.91
CA LYS A 71 10.04 -6.19 -4.14
C LYS A 71 11.00 -6.54 -5.30
N GLN A 72 10.93 -5.82 -6.42
CA GLN A 72 11.81 -6.02 -7.57
C GLN A 72 13.29 -5.76 -7.23
N ASN A 73 13.59 -4.63 -6.59
CA ASN A 73 14.96 -4.29 -6.17
C ASN A 73 15.58 -5.35 -5.26
N ARG A 74 14.77 -6.06 -4.45
CA ARG A 74 15.27 -7.15 -3.62
C ARG A 74 15.59 -8.40 -4.43
N THR A 75 14.76 -8.75 -5.41
CA THR A 75 15.01 -9.91 -6.28
C THR A 75 16.29 -9.75 -7.09
N GLU A 76 16.65 -8.53 -7.48
CA GLU A 76 17.89 -8.25 -8.21
C GLU A 76 19.16 -8.24 -7.33
N ASN A 77 19.01 -8.11 -6.01
CA ASN A 77 20.12 -8.08 -5.04
C ASN A 77 20.33 -9.41 -4.30
N LEU A 78 19.60 -10.48 -4.65
CA LEU A 78 19.73 -11.85 -4.12
C LEU A 78 20.41 -12.77 -5.13
#